data_AF-A0A800HCI5-F1
#
_entry.id   AF-A0A800HCI5-F1
#
_cell.length_a   1.000
_cell.length_b   1.000
_cell.length_c   1.000
_cell.angle_alpha   90.00
_cell.angle_beta   90.00
_cell.angle_gamma   90.00
#
_symmetry.space_group_name_H-M   'P 1'
#
loop_
_entity.id
_entity.type
_entity.pdbx_description
1 polymer ?
#
loop_
_entity_poly.entity_id
_entity_poly.type
_entity_poly.pdbx_seq_one_letter_code
_entity_poly.pdbx_strand_id
1 'polypeptide(L)'
;MVKNIFVTMTFFVTGLLAREWVETGTSRPSEPVWVVNTISDNQLEISFDLGGYFVEDLANGKNKITFPGGVPNLEVGTPDLPKMAQSIIIPDLAHMELSIVESEFVE
;
A
#
# COMPACT_ATOMS: atom_id res chain seq x y z
N MET A 1 -12.25 -43.56 -43.81
CA MET A 1 -13.15 -42.67 -43.07
C MET A 1 -12.53 -42.50 -41.68
N VAL A 2 -11.65 -41.52 -41.52
CA VAL A 2 -10.72 -41.46 -40.37
C VAL A 2 -11.40 -40.75 -39.21
N LYS A 3 -11.45 -41.49 -38.10
CA LYS A 3 -11.93 -41.14 -36.77
C LYS A 3 -11.03 -40.05 -36.17
N ASN A 4 -11.46 -38.80 -36.23
CA ASN A 4 -10.79 -37.68 -35.57
C ASN A 4 -11.78 -36.88 -34.73
N ILE A 5 -12.03 -37.37 -33.51
CA ILE A 5 -12.51 -36.52 -32.41
C ILE A 5 -11.28 -36.22 -31.57
N PHE A 6 -10.64 -35.09 -31.85
CA PHE A 6 -9.67 -34.47 -30.96
C PHE A 6 -10.42 -33.42 -30.14
N VAL A 7 -10.97 -33.83 -29.01
CA VAL A 7 -11.44 -32.91 -27.98
C VAL A 7 -10.29 -32.77 -27.00
N THR A 8 -9.45 -31.76 -27.19
CA THR A 8 -8.46 -31.39 -26.19
C THR A 8 -8.97 -30.14 -25.49
N MET A 9 -9.41 -30.37 -24.27
CA MET A 9 -9.93 -29.43 -23.28
C MET A 9 -8.97 -28.25 -23.05
N THR A 10 -9.28 -27.08 -23.60
CA THR A 10 -8.64 -25.82 -23.17
C THR A 10 -9.32 -25.39 -21.86
N PHE A 11 -8.81 -25.87 -20.74
CA PHE A 11 -9.16 -25.33 -19.43
C PHE A 11 -8.49 -23.95 -19.32
N PHE A 12 -9.21 -22.90 -19.69
CA PHE A 12 -8.80 -21.53 -19.37
C PHE A 12 -8.75 -21.45 -17.85
N VAL A 13 -7.56 -21.24 -17.31
CA VAL A 13 -7.30 -21.05 -15.89
C VAL A 13 -7.94 -19.72 -15.49
N THR A 14 -9.25 -19.71 -15.23
CA THR A 14 -9.96 -18.56 -14.65
C THR A 14 -9.74 -18.61 -13.15
N GLY A 15 -8.60 -18.09 -12.72
CA GLY A 15 -8.20 -18.04 -11.32
C GLY A 15 -7.09 -17.03 -11.08
N LEU A 16 -7.08 -15.91 -11.82
CA LEU A 16 -6.34 -14.75 -11.37
C LEU A 16 -7.18 -14.12 -10.27
N LEU A 17 -6.83 -14.37 -9.01
CA LEU A 17 -7.27 -13.51 -7.92
C LEU A 17 -6.63 -12.14 -8.19
N ALA A 18 -7.34 -11.31 -8.95
CA ALA A 18 -6.86 -10.02 -9.39
C ALA A 18 -7.02 -9.05 -8.21
N ARG A 19 -5.91 -8.75 -7.54
CA ARG A 19 -5.83 -7.51 -6.76
C ARG A 19 -5.70 -6.36 -7.75
N GLU A 20 -6.52 -5.33 -7.57
CA GLU A 20 -6.51 -4.12 -8.39
C GLU A 20 -5.54 -3.11 -7.80
N TRP A 21 -4.75 -2.44 -8.64
CA TRP A 21 -3.91 -1.31 -8.21
C TRP A 21 -4.68 -0.01 -8.41
N VAL A 22 -4.89 0.72 -7.33
CA VAL A 22 -5.47 2.06 -7.35
C VAL A 22 -4.33 3.07 -7.32
N GLU A 23 -4.16 3.79 -8.43
CA GLU A 23 -3.12 4.79 -8.63
C GLU A 23 -3.47 6.08 -7.91
N THR A 24 -2.54 6.61 -7.10
CA THR A 24 -2.66 7.96 -6.48
C THR A 24 -1.54 8.89 -6.92
N GLY A 25 -0.39 8.36 -7.30
CA GLY A 25 0.73 9.12 -7.87
C GLY A 25 1.61 8.33 -8.84
N THR A 26 1.55 6.99 -8.80
CA THR A 26 2.38 6.11 -9.62
C THR A 26 1.53 5.06 -10.34
N SER A 27 1.80 4.86 -11.63
CA SER A 27 1.11 3.88 -12.47
C SER A 27 1.57 2.44 -12.26
N ARG A 28 2.49 2.21 -11.33
CA ARG A 28 3.01 0.88 -10.99
C ARG A 28 3.13 0.74 -9.49
N PRO A 29 2.88 -0.46 -8.95
CA PRO A 29 3.09 -0.73 -7.54
C PRO A 29 4.52 -0.39 -7.09
N SER A 30 4.61 0.54 -6.14
CA SER A 30 5.85 0.99 -5.53
C SER A 30 5.66 1.17 -4.02
N GLU A 31 6.77 1.10 -3.29
CA GLU A 31 6.76 1.51 -1.88
C GLU A 31 6.57 3.02 -1.78
N PRO A 32 5.90 3.52 -0.72
CA PRO A 32 5.81 4.94 -0.45
C PRO A 32 7.19 5.60 -0.37
N VAL A 33 7.29 6.82 -0.87
CA VAL A 33 8.52 7.60 -0.83
C VAL A 33 8.54 8.44 0.45
N TRP A 34 9.63 8.35 1.20
CA TRP A 34 9.89 9.16 2.38
C TRP A 34 11.05 10.11 2.10
N VAL A 35 10.85 11.39 2.40
CA VAL A 35 11.92 12.39 2.38
C VAL A 35 11.96 13.05 3.75
N VAL A 36 13.13 13.02 4.38
CA VAL A 36 13.37 13.69 5.66
C VAL A 36 14.33 14.83 5.42
N ASN A 37 13.82 16.05 5.50
CA ASN A 37 14.58 17.26 5.30
C ASN A 37 14.91 17.88 6.66
N THR A 38 16.21 18.05 6.93
CA THR A 38 16.64 18.82 8.11
C THR A 38 16.62 20.30 7.77
N ILE A 39 15.68 21.03 8.35
CA ILE A 39 15.55 22.48 8.15
C ILE A 39 16.50 23.23 9.09
N SER A 40 16.61 22.76 10.33
CA SER A 40 17.56 23.24 11.34
C SER A 40 17.78 22.15 12.40
N ASP A 41 18.68 22.41 13.36
CA ASP A 41 18.97 21.48 14.48
C ASP A 41 17.71 21.08 15.29
N ASN A 42 16.67 21.93 15.28
CA ASN A 42 15.45 21.73 16.06
C ASN A 42 14.21 21.51 15.19
N GLN A 43 14.36 21.42 13.86
CA GLN A 43 13.22 21.29 12.95
C GLN A 43 13.53 20.33 11.81
N LEU A 44 12.70 19.28 11.75
CA LEU A 44 12.68 18.30 10.67
C LEU A 44 11.36 18.44 9.92
N GLU A 45 11.43 18.36 8.61
CA GLU A 45 10.26 18.22 7.75
C GLU A 45 10.26 16.82 7.16
N ILE A 46 9.12 16.14 7.25
CA ILE A 46 8.95 14.78 6.76
C ILE A 46 7.86 14.81 5.69
N SER A 47 8.24 14.45 4.47
CA SER A 47 7.31 14.27 3.35
C SER A 47 7.08 12.79 3.14
N PHE A 48 5.81 12.42 3.01
CA PHE A 48 5.36 11.07 2.71
C PHE A 48 4.49 11.11 1.46
N ASP A 49 4.85 10.30 0.46
CA ASP A 49 4.09 10.16 -0.77
C ASP A 49 3.71 8.70 -1.00
N LEU A 50 2.41 8.45 -1.06
CA LEU A 50 1.83 7.15 -1.38
C LEU A 50 1.53 7.10 -2.87
N GLY A 51 2.29 6.30 -3.62
CA GLY A 51 2.09 6.14 -5.07
C GLY A 51 0.82 5.39 -5.46
N GLY A 52 0.26 4.59 -4.55
CA GLY A 52 -1.01 3.88 -4.70
C GLY A 52 -1.15 2.72 -3.73
N TYR A 53 -2.21 1.94 -3.89
CA TYR A 53 -2.49 0.76 -3.07
C TYR A 53 -3.20 -0.33 -3.86
N PHE A 54 -3.14 -1.56 -3.36
CA PHE A 54 -3.91 -2.67 -3.85
C PHE A 54 -5.24 -2.81 -3.12
N VAL A 55 -6.29 -3.10 -3.87
CA VAL A 55 -7.59 -3.55 -3.37
C VAL A 55 -7.79 -5.00 -3.76
N GLU A 56 -8.11 -5.84 -2.77
CA GLU A 56 -8.45 -7.25 -2.98
C GLU A 56 -9.82 -7.54 -2.37
N ASP A 57 -10.72 -8.09 -3.17
CA ASP A 57 -12.03 -8.54 -2.72
C ASP A 57 -11.91 -9.87 -1.96
N LEU A 58 -12.34 -9.87 -0.72
CA LEU A 58 -12.35 -11.07 0.13
C LEU A 58 -13.68 -11.83 -0.02
N ALA A 59 -13.63 -13.14 0.20
CA ALA A 59 -14.81 -14.02 0.12
C ALA A 59 -15.97 -13.65 1.08
N ASN A 60 -15.69 -12.83 2.11
CA ASN A 60 -16.69 -12.31 3.05
C ASN A 60 -17.36 -11.01 2.56
N GLY A 61 -17.11 -10.58 1.33
CA GLY A 61 -17.65 -9.35 0.73
C GLY A 61 -17.00 -8.07 1.26
N LYS A 62 -15.83 -8.16 1.90
CA LYS A 62 -15.04 -7.01 2.35
C LYS A 62 -13.81 -6.82 1.47
N ASN A 63 -13.22 -5.64 1.56
CA ASN A 63 -12.00 -5.32 0.82
C ASN A 63 -10.80 -5.38 1.74
N LYS A 64 -9.70 -5.92 1.24
CA LYS A 64 -8.38 -5.85 1.86
C LYS A 64 -7.55 -4.81 1.14
N ILE A 65 -7.01 -3.87 1.90
CA ILE A 65 -6.12 -2.83 1.39
C ILE A 65 -4.70 -3.20 1.73
N THR A 66 -3.80 -3.17 0.75
CA THR A 66 -2.35 -3.38 0.98
C THR A 66 -1.54 -2.47 0.08
N PHE A 67 -0.34 -2.07 0.49
CA PHE A 67 0.60 -1.38 -0.40
C PHE A 67 2.01 -1.95 -0.14
N PRO A 68 2.94 -1.87 -1.10
CA PRO A 68 4.30 -2.35 -0.91
C PRO A 68 4.98 -1.73 0.33
N GLY A 69 5.58 -2.56 1.19
CA GLY A 69 6.18 -2.13 2.45
C GLY A 69 5.20 -1.87 3.60
N GLY A 70 3.89 -1.88 3.35
CA GLY A 70 2.87 -1.75 4.37
C GLY A 70 2.68 -3.03 5.18
N VAL A 71 2.44 -2.89 6.49
CA VAL A 71 2.09 -3.98 7.41
C VAL A 71 0.64 -3.87 7.86
N PRO A 72 -0.09 -4.98 8.05
CA PRO A 72 -1.49 -4.95 8.45
C PRO A 72 -1.68 -4.41 9.87
N ASN A 73 -2.85 -3.85 10.14
CA ASN A 73 -3.26 -3.47 11.49
C ASN A 73 -3.83 -4.70 12.21
N LEU A 74 -3.14 -5.19 13.25
CA LEU A 74 -3.47 -6.45 13.93
C LEU A 74 -4.47 -6.28 15.09
N GLU A 75 -5.19 -5.17 15.14
CA GLU A 75 -6.16 -4.90 16.19
C GLU A 75 -7.49 -5.60 15.88
N VAL A 76 -7.90 -6.50 16.78
CA VAL A 76 -9.09 -7.33 16.57
C VAL A 76 -10.35 -6.48 16.55
N GLY A 77 -11.16 -6.64 15.51
CA GLY A 77 -12.46 -5.98 15.36
C GLY A 77 -12.41 -4.63 14.66
N THR A 78 -11.23 -4.10 14.33
CA THR A 78 -11.08 -2.86 13.56
C THR A 78 -10.80 -3.15 12.08
N PRO A 79 -11.04 -2.19 11.16
CA PRO A 79 -10.60 -2.33 9.77
C PRO A 79 -9.09 -2.52 9.67
N ASP A 80 -8.67 -3.44 8.81
CA ASP A 80 -7.26 -3.69 8.50
C ASP A 80 -6.74 -2.62 7.53
N LEU A 81 -6.37 -1.47 8.08
CA LEU A 81 -5.70 -0.40 7.34
C LEU A 81 -4.18 -0.58 7.47
N PRO A 82 -3.46 -0.77 6.35
CA PRO A 82 -2.03 -0.99 6.39
C PRO A 82 -1.28 0.25 6.91
N LYS A 83 -0.24 0.00 7.72
CA LYS A 83 0.62 1.02 8.33
C LYS A 83 2.06 0.83 7.85
N MET A 84 2.85 1.88 7.92
CA MET A 84 4.30 1.83 7.69
C MET A 84 4.99 2.65 8.78
N ALA A 85 6.22 2.29 9.10
CA ALA A 85 7.05 3.03 10.05
C ALA A 85 8.42 3.26 9.45
N GLN A 86 8.92 4.49 9.59
CA GLN A 86 10.27 4.88 9.21
C GLN A 86 11.00 5.37 10.46
N SER A 87 12.23 4.90 10.67
CA SER A 87 13.08 5.41 11.75
C SER A 87 13.78 6.69 11.30
N ILE A 88 13.77 7.71 12.16
CA ILE A 88 14.45 8.99 11.94
C ILE A 88 15.39 9.28 13.11
N ILE A 89 16.52 9.93 12.82
CA ILE A 89 17.44 10.38 13.85
C ILE A 89 16.90 11.70 14.41
N ILE A 90 16.78 11.78 15.72
CA ILE A 90 16.38 12.99 16.45
C ILE A 90 17.50 13.39 17.43
N PRO A 91 17.63 14.67 17.78
CA PRO A 91 18.60 15.11 18.77
C PRO A 91 18.34 14.49 20.16
N ASP A 92 19.41 14.24 20.89
CA ASP A 92 19.32 13.76 22.28
C ASP A 92 18.69 14.82 23.19
N LEU A 93 17.88 14.38 24.16
CA LEU A 93 17.22 15.24 25.16
C LEU A 93 16.29 16.32 24.57
N ALA A 94 15.91 16.22 23.29
CA ALA A 94 14.94 17.09 22.67
C ALA A 94 13.49 16.65 22.99
N HIS A 95 12.64 17.61 23.34
CA HIS A 95 11.20 17.40 23.38
C HIS A 95 10.64 17.55 21.96
N MET A 96 10.43 16.42 21.29
CA MET A 96 9.89 16.40 19.93
C MET A 96 8.37 16.53 19.94
N GLU A 97 7.84 17.30 19.00
CA GLU A 97 6.41 17.36 18.66
C GLU A 97 6.25 17.02 17.18
N LEU A 98 5.18 16.29 16.86
CA LEU A 98 4.82 15.96 15.47
C LEU A 98 3.49 16.64 15.14
N SER A 99 3.48 17.42 14.08
CA SER A 99 2.28 18.05 13.54
C SER A 99 2.22 17.83 12.03
N ILE A 100 1.00 17.73 11.50
CA ILE A 100 0.75 17.66 10.06
C ILE A 100 0.68 19.10 9.54
N VAL A 101 1.65 19.47 8.71
CA VAL A 101 1.71 20.81 8.09
C VAL A 101 0.88 20.88 6.81
N GLU A 102 0.81 19.79 6.07
CA GLU A 102 0.11 19.67 4.79
C GLU A 102 -0.39 18.24 4.60
N SER A 103 -1.54 18.07 3.95
CA SER A 103 -2.09 16.77 3.58
C SER A 103 -2.94 16.90 2.32
N GLU A 104 -2.70 16.02 1.35
CA GLU A 104 -3.51 15.87 0.15
C GLU A 104 -4.01 14.41 0.06
N PHE A 105 -5.26 14.22 -0.33
CA PHE A 105 -5.86 12.90 -0.49
C PHE A 105 -6.94 12.92 -1.59
N VAL A 106 -7.21 11.75 -2.16
CA VAL A 106 -8.30 11.54 -3.12
C VAL A 106 -9.60 11.29 -2.36
N GLU A 107 -10.68 11.99 -2.72
CA GLU A 107 -12.03 11.82 -2.15
C GLU A 107 -12.72 10.50 -2.58
#